data_AF-A0AAD5XIU5-F1
#
_entry.id   AF-A0AAD5XIU5-F1
#
_cell.length_a   1.000
_cell.length_b   1.000
_cell.length_c   1.000
_cell.angle_alpha   90.00
_cell.angle_beta   90.00
_cell.angle_gamma   90.00
#
_symmetry.space_group_name_H-M   'P 1'
#
loop_
_entity.id
_entity.type
_entity.pdbx_description
1 polymer ?
#
loop_
_entity_poly.entity_id
_entity_poly.type
_entity_poly.pdbx_seq_one_letter_code
_entity_poly.pdbx_strand_id
1 'polypeptide(L)'
;MTSSRLYIRTTHSKVNRFYLTKPAPISIVRDPVNNRIAIAPCSIETCANDLYSNTKKDILVCLNSAADIVHRDLLIYRIAGILFCHTAPEPFGGAKSHPGYWAYNGSTTRELLEFIVTVSYQSYWEWKGRFGIDAVVKSVNHALDLHDLIGRNKNETDELVLRGMNRSGAVKLYAIPLHLQYSGEIPGEITAVYFNARETQSRVEKKSM
;
A
#
# COMPACT_ATOMS: atom_id res chain seq x y z
N MET A 1 -27.60 15.48 6.44
CA MET A 1 -26.85 14.23 6.15
C MET A 1 -26.44 14.24 4.68
N THR A 2 -25.33 14.89 4.36
CA THR A 2 -24.84 15.06 2.98
C THR A 2 -23.66 14.11 2.76
N SER A 3 -23.94 13.01 2.06
CA SER A 3 -22.93 12.02 1.64
C SER A 3 -22.05 12.65 0.55
N SER A 4 -20.82 13.00 0.93
CA SER A 4 -19.83 13.54 0.00
C SER A 4 -19.16 12.37 -0.73
N ARG A 5 -19.59 12.09 -1.96
CA ARG A 5 -18.88 11.18 -2.87
C ARG A 5 -17.60 11.86 -3.35
N LEU A 6 -16.46 11.38 -2.85
CA LEU A 6 -15.14 11.73 -3.37
C LEU A 6 -14.98 11.18 -4.79
N TYR A 7 -15.08 12.06 -5.78
CA TYR A 7 -14.70 11.76 -7.15
C TYR A 7 -13.20 12.00 -7.30
N ILE A 8 -12.43 10.92 -7.49
CA ILE A 8 -11.04 11.01 -7.91
C ILE A 8 -11.04 11.42 -9.38
N ARG A 9 -10.70 12.68 -9.68
CA ARG A 9 -10.40 13.16 -11.04
C ARG A 9 -8.91 12.98 -11.30
N THR A 10 -8.54 12.01 -12.12
CA THR A 10 -7.20 11.90 -12.70
C THR A 10 -7.26 12.27 -14.19
N THR A 11 -6.46 13.29 -14.57
CA THR A 11 -6.34 13.79 -15.94
C THR A 11 -5.15 13.16 -16.66
N HIS A 12 -5.48 12.59 -17.84
CA HIS A 12 -4.69 12.40 -19.06
C HIS A 12 -3.59 11.31 -19.18
N SER A 13 -3.94 10.38 -20.08
CA SER A 13 -3.21 9.97 -21.30
C SER A 13 -2.08 8.93 -21.19
N LYS A 14 -2.43 7.68 -21.50
CA LYS A 14 -1.77 6.85 -22.55
C LYS A 14 -2.64 5.63 -22.87
N VAL A 15 -3.13 5.60 -24.12
CA VAL A 15 -3.83 4.49 -24.81
C VAL A 15 -4.96 3.84 -24.01
N ASN A 16 -6.14 4.48 -24.04
CA ASN A 16 -7.40 3.83 -23.73
C ASN A 16 -7.71 2.77 -24.80
N ARG A 17 -7.16 1.56 -24.63
CA ARG A 17 -7.86 0.37 -25.14
C ARG A 17 -9.04 0.15 -24.21
N PHE A 18 -10.13 0.86 -24.48
CA PHE A 18 -11.41 0.54 -23.88
C PHE A 18 -11.76 -0.88 -24.34
N TYR A 19 -11.54 -1.87 -23.48
CA TYR A 19 -12.13 -3.18 -23.67
C TYR A 19 -13.64 -2.97 -23.71
N LEU A 20 -14.27 -3.16 -24.87
CA LEU A 20 -15.69 -2.92 -25.09
C LEU A 20 -16.56 -3.91 -24.27
N THR A 21 -15.98 -5.02 -23.83
CA THR A 21 -16.60 -6.04 -23.00
C THR A 21 -16.24 -5.86 -21.52
N LYS A 22 -17.19 -6.18 -20.62
CA LYS A 22 -16.93 -6.27 -19.18
C LYS A 22 -15.81 -7.30 -18.97
N PRO A 23 -14.76 -7.01 -18.18
CA PRO A 23 -13.70 -7.98 -17.94
C PRO A 23 -14.27 -9.23 -17.26
N ALA A 24 -13.73 -10.40 -17.58
CA ALA A 24 -14.17 -11.66 -16.98
C ALA A 24 -14.01 -11.60 -15.45
N PRO A 25 -14.89 -12.22 -14.65
CA PRO A 25 -14.69 -12.29 -13.22
C PRO A 25 -13.43 -13.09 -12.92
N ILE A 26 -12.56 -12.52 -12.09
CA ILE A 26 -11.34 -13.17 -11.61
C ILE A 26 -11.31 -13.11 -10.09
N SER A 27 -10.68 -14.10 -9.47
CA SER A 27 -10.42 -14.16 -8.05
C SER A 27 -8.94 -14.40 -7.78
N ILE A 28 -8.45 -13.84 -6.69
CA ILE A 28 -7.19 -14.25 -6.08
C ILE A 28 -7.51 -15.43 -5.18
N VAL A 29 -6.86 -16.57 -5.43
CA VAL A 29 -7.08 -17.83 -4.69
C VAL A 29 -5.77 -18.36 -4.13
N ARG A 30 -5.87 -19.06 -3.00
CA ARG A 30 -4.74 -19.79 -2.42
C ARG A 30 -4.50 -21.12 -3.15
N ASP A 31 -3.26 -21.37 -3.52
CA ASP A 31 -2.75 -22.70 -3.82
C ASP A 31 -2.27 -23.35 -2.50
N PRO A 32 -2.98 -24.38 -1.98
CA PRO A 32 -2.65 -25.00 -0.71
C PRO A 32 -1.37 -25.84 -0.75
N VAL A 33 -0.93 -26.29 -1.93
CA VAL A 33 0.24 -27.17 -2.07
C VAL A 33 1.53 -26.36 -1.95
N ASN A 34 1.59 -25.24 -2.68
CA ASN A 34 2.78 -24.40 -2.71
C ASN A 34 2.76 -23.27 -1.66
N ASN A 35 1.66 -23.11 -0.93
CA ASN A 35 1.38 -21.97 -0.06
C ASN A 35 1.66 -20.63 -0.78
N ARG A 36 1.09 -20.48 -1.97
CA ARG A 36 1.19 -19.28 -2.81
C ARG A 36 -0.21 -18.83 -3.20
N ILE A 37 -0.33 -17.59 -3.65
CA ILE A 37 -1.58 -17.10 -4.23
C ILE A 37 -1.46 -17.01 -5.75
N ALA A 38 -2.58 -17.25 -6.43
CA ALA A 38 -2.69 -17.21 -7.88
C ALA A 38 -3.99 -16.53 -8.30
N ILE A 39 -4.09 -16.17 -9.58
CA ILE A 39 -5.32 -15.65 -10.17
C ILE A 39 -6.07 -16.83 -10.78
N ALA A 40 -7.35 -16.97 -10.43
CA ALA A 40 -8.24 -17.96 -11.01
C ALA A 40 -9.46 -17.29 -11.67
N PRO A 41 -10.06 -17.92 -12.69
CA PRO A 41 -11.39 -17.55 -13.16
C PRO A 41 -12.42 -17.67 -12.04
N CYS A 42 -13.35 -16.72 -11.97
CA CYS A 42 -14.43 -16.70 -10.98
C CYS A 42 -15.79 -16.73 -11.68
N SER A 43 -16.82 -17.24 -11.00
CA SER A 43 -18.19 -17.23 -11.52
C SER A 43 -18.70 -15.80 -11.64
N ILE A 44 -19.53 -15.54 -12.66
CA ILE A 44 -20.18 -14.23 -12.89
C ILE A 44 -21.19 -13.91 -11.76
N GLU A 45 -21.66 -14.94 -11.06
CA GLU A 45 -22.67 -14.84 -10.00
C GLU A 45 -22.10 -14.44 -8.64
N THR A 46 -20.77 -14.50 -8.47
CA THR A 46 -20.15 -14.16 -7.18
C THR A 46 -20.26 -12.66 -6.91
N CYS A 47 -20.86 -12.29 -5.77
CA CYS A 47 -20.96 -10.88 -5.41
C CYS A 47 -19.59 -10.31 -5.02
N ALA A 48 -19.41 -8.99 -5.20
CA ALA A 48 -18.13 -8.33 -4.92
C ALA A 48 -17.67 -8.50 -3.47
N ASN A 49 -18.61 -8.48 -2.51
CA ASN A 49 -18.29 -8.63 -1.09
C ASN A 49 -17.73 -10.03 -0.76
N ASP A 50 -18.27 -11.07 -1.39
CA ASP A 50 -17.78 -12.44 -1.23
C ASP A 50 -16.39 -12.57 -1.86
N LEU A 51 -16.18 -11.97 -3.04
CA LEU A 51 -14.89 -11.95 -3.71
C LEU A 51 -13.80 -11.31 -2.83
N TYR A 52 -14.11 -10.15 -2.24
CA TYR A 52 -13.17 -9.44 -1.36
C TYR A 52 -12.91 -10.23 -0.08
N SER A 53 -13.97 -10.79 0.52
CA SER A 53 -13.85 -11.56 1.77
C SER A 53 -13.07 -12.85 1.58
N ASN A 54 -13.34 -13.60 0.50
CA ASN A 54 -12.63 -14.83 0.15
C ASN A 54 -11.16 -14.54 -0.18
N THR A 55 -10.88 -13.50 -0.97
CA THR A 55 -9.50 -13.08 -1.27
C THR A 55 -8.73 -12.72 -0.01
N LYS A 56 -9.32 -11.90 0.88
CA LYS A 56 -8.70 -11.54 2.16
C LYS A 56 -8.41 -12.79 2.99
N LYS A 57 -9.38 -13.71 3.08
CA LYS A 57 -9.24 -14.97 3.81
C LYS A 57 -8.09 -15.80 3.25
N ASP A 58 -8.03 -15.99 1.93
CA ASP A 58 -7.00 -16.80 1.28
C ASP A 58 -5.59 -16.21 1.49
N ILE A 59 -5.44 -14.89 1.36
CA ILE A 59 -4.18 -14.21 1.67
C ILE A 59 -3.81 -14.41 3.14
N LEU A 60 -4.75 -14.18 4.07
CA LEU A 60 -4.50 -14.34 5.50
C LEU A 60 -4.11 -15.78 5.85
N VAL A 61 -4.73 -16.79 5.24
CA VAL A 61 -4.37 -18.19 5.44
C VAL A 61 -2.94 -18.45 4.94
N CYS A 62 -2.57 -17.97 3.74
CA CYS A 62 -1.20 -18.09 3.25
C CYS A 62 -0.17 -17.46 4.20
N LEU A 63 -0.45 -16.25 4.68
CA LEU A 63 0.44 -15.53 5.58
C LEU A 63 0.52 -16.18 6.97
N ASN A 64 -0.59 -16.73 7.48
CA ASN A 64 -0.60 -17.47 8.75
C ASN A 64 0.25 -18.74 8.67
N SER A 65 0.24 -19.45 7.54
CA SER A 65 1.12 -20.62 7.35
C SER A 65 2.61 -20.27 7.36
N ALA A 66 2.97 -19.00 7.12
CA ALA A 66 4.33 -18.49 7.28
C ALA A 66 4.55 -17.78 8.63
N ALA A 67 3.54 -17.73 9.51
CA ALA A 67 3.61 -16.93 10.72
C ALA A 67 4.41 -17.57 11.86
N ASP A 68 4.80 -18.84 11.71
CA ASP A 68 5.56 -19.60 12.72
C ASP A 68 6.95 -18.99 12.99
N ILE A 69 7.49 -18.20 12.05
CA ILE A 69 8.81 -17.55 12.14
C ILE A 69 8.69 -16.01 12.19
N VAL A 70 7.70 -15.43 11.51
CA VAL A 70 7.53 -13.98 11.40
C VAL A 70 6.07 -13.60 11.63
N HIS A 71 5.81 -12.69 12.56
CA HIS A 71 4.45 -12.23 12.85
C HIS A 71 3.73 -11.77 11.58
N ARG A 72 2.50 -12.26 11.35
CA ARG A 72 1.68 -11.99 10.14
C ARG A 72 1.63 -10.51 9.75
N ASP A 73 1.50 -9.62 10.73
CA ASP A 73 1.41 -8.18 10.49
C ASP A 73 2.66 -7.62 9.80
N LEU A 74 3.84 -8.17 10.10
CA LEU A 74 5.09 -7.80 9.42
C LEU A 74 5.08 -8.23 7.96
N LEU A 75 4.47 -9.37 7.63
CA LEU A 75 4.29 -9.79 6.24
C LEU A 75 3.33 -8.85 5.49
N ILE A 76 2.26 -8.38 6.15
CA ILE A 76 1.34 -7.38 5.57
C ILE A 76 2.07 -6.05 5.33
N TYR A 77 2.88 -5.58 6.28
CA TYR A 77 3.70 -4.39 6.07
C TYR A 77 4.73 -4.60 4.95
N ARG A 78 5.35 -5.78 4.84
CA ARG A 78 6.26 -6.11 3.74
C ARG A 78 5.55 -6.01 2.39
N ILE A 79 4.34 -6.58 2.27
CA ILE A 79 3.50 -6.46 1.07
C ILE A 79 3.24 -4.99 0.74
N ALA A 80 2.86 -4.18 1.74
CA ALA A 80 2.68 -2.75 1.55
C ALA A 80 3.98 -2.04 1.14
N GLY A 81 5.13 -2.41 1.69
CA GLY A 81 6.44 -1.85 1.30
C GLY A 81 6.81 -2.11 -0.15
N ILE A 82 6.37 -3.25 -0.71
CA ILE A 82 6.52 -3.59 -2.13
C ILE A 82 5.51 -2.79 -2.98
N LEU A 83 4.23 -2.83 -2.61
CA LEU A 83 3.15 -2.23 -3.40
C LEU A 83 3.15 -0.71 -3.37
N PHE A 84 3.39 -0.10 -2.22
CA PHE A 84 3.18 1.32 -2.02
C PHE A 84 4.38 2.09 -2.52
N CYS A 85 4.78 1.96 -3.78
CA CYS A 85 5.90 2.68 -4.37
C CYS A 85 5.46 3.48 -5.59
N HIS A 86 6.06 4.64 -5.84
CA HIS A 86 5.73 5.45 -7.03
C HIS A 86 5.99 4.70 -8.36
N THR A 87 6.81 3.65 -8.36
CA THR A 87 7.05 2.78 -9.53
C THR A 87 6.12 1.58 -9.61
N ALA A 88 5.32 1.33 -8.58
CA ALA A 88 4.35 0.25 -8.60
C ALA A 88 3.27 0.55 -9.66
N PRO A 89 2.60 -0.48 -10.19
CA PRO A 89 1.43 -0.25 -11.04
C PRO A 89 0.30 0.41 -10.24
N GLU A 90 -0.52 1.16 -10.94
CA GLU A 90 -1.82 1.61 -10.46
C GLU A 90 -2.65 0.38 -9.99
N PRO A 91 -3.41 0.47 -8.89
CA PRO A 91 -3.79 1.67 -8.14
C PRO A 91 -2.84 2.02 -6.99
N PHE A 92 -1.69 1.34 -6.86
CA PHE A 92 -0.80 1.52 -5.73
C PHE A 92 0.27 2.58 -6.00
N GLY A 93 0.86 2.57 -7.19
CA GLY A 93 1.86 3.57 -7.57
C GLY A 93 1.26 4.87 -8.07
N GLY A 94 1.98 5.55 -8.95
CA GLY A 94 1.59 6.87 -9.46
C GLY A 94 2.65 7.93 -9.20
N ALA A 95 2.28 9.19 -9.40
CA ALA A 95 3.23 10.29 -9.26
C ALA A 95 3.77 10.39 -7.83
N LYS A 96 5.06 10.73 -7.66
CA LYS A 96 5.68 10.91 -6.33
C LYS A 96 4.91 11.87 -5.42
N SER A 97 4.23 12.87 -6.00
CA SER A 97 3.47 13.88 -5.27
C SER A 97 2.08 13.41 -4.84
N HIS A 98 1.51 12.39 -5.49
CA HIS A 98 0.17 11.85 -5.25
C HIS A 98 0.17 10.35 -5.56
N PRO A 99 0.84 9.53 -4.73
CA PRO A 99 0.84 8.09 -4.94
C PRO A 99 -0.55 7.51 -4.69
N GLY A 100 -0.91 6.43 -5.36
CA GLY A 100 -2.24 5.80 -5.27
C GLY A 100 -2.55 5.26 -3.87
N TYR A 101 -1.54 4.88 -3.10
CA TYR A 101 -1.70 4.52 -1.68
C TYR A 101 -2.00 5.71 -0.75
N TRP A 102 -1.98 6.96 -1.23
CA TRP A 102 -2.31 8.15 -0.44
C TRP A 102 -3.75 8.14 0.09
N ALA A 103 -4.65 7.40 -0.58
CA ALA A 103 -6.05 7.28 -0.16
C ALA A 103 -6.23 6.38 1.09
N TYR A 104 -5.19 5.66 1.52
CA TYR A 104 -5.25 4.83 2.73
C TYR A 104 -5.21 5.70 3.99
N ASN A 105 -6.19 5.52 4.87
CA ASN A 105 -6.32 6.23 6.15
C ASN A 105 -6.61 5.29 7.34
N GLY A 106 -6.39 3.99 7.15
CA GLY A 106 -6.59 2.99 8.21
C GLY A 106 -5.50 3.06 9.29
N SER A 107 -5.76 2.38 10.40
CA SER A 107 -4.89 2.33 11.57
C SER A 107 -4.39 0.93 11.89
N THR A 108 -4.98 -0.11 11.29
CA THR A 108 -4.64 -1.51 11.55
C THR A 108 -4.13 -2.23 10.30
N THR A 109 -3.32 -3.28 10.49
CA THR A 109 -2.86 -4.15 9.39
C THR A 109 -4.02 -4.87 8.68
N ARG A 110 -5.10 -5.16 9.40
CA ARG A 110 -6.33 -5.71 8.83
C ARG A 110 -6.95 -4.73 7.83
N GLU A 111 -7.11 -3.47 8.22
CA GLU A 111 -7.62 -2.41 7.34
C GLU A 111 -6.66 -2.15 6.17
N LEU A 112 -5.35 -2.28 6.38
CA LEU A 112 -4.35 -2.16 5.32
C LEU A 112 -4.52 -3.26 4.26
N LEU A 113 -4.65 -4.51 4.67
CA LEU A 113 -4.91 -5.62 3.75
C LEU A 113 -6.25 -5.45 3.04
N GLU A 114 -7.28 -5.01 3.77
CA GLU A 114 -8.59 -4.73 3.20
C GLU A 114 -8.57 -3.62 2.16
N PHE A 115 -7.83 -2.54 2.43
CA PHE A 115 -7.60 -1.48 1.45
C PHE A 115 -6.92 -2.05 0.21
N ILE A 116 -5.81 -2.78 0.37
CA ILE A 116 -5.05 -3.37 -0.75
C ILE A 116 -5.94 -4.22 -1.66
N VAL A 117 -6.73 -5.12 -1.06
CA VAL A 117 -7.64 -5.99 -1.82
C VAL A 117 -8.73 -5.16 -2.49
N THR A 118 -9.39 -4.27 -1.75
CA THR A 118 -10.50 -3.46 -2.26
C THR A 118 -10.09 -2.61 -3.46
N VAL A 119 -9.01 -1.84 -3.34
CA VAL A 119 -8.58 -0.94 -4.43
C VAL A 119 -8.09 -1.74 -5.65
N SER A 120 -7.46 -2.90 -5.43
CA SER A 120 -7.04 -3.77 -6.54
C SER A 120 -8.23 -4.24 -7.39
N TYR A 121 -9.33 -4.65 -6.77
CA TYR A 121 -10.53 -5.04 -7.50
C TYR A 121 -11.30 -3.86 -8.07
N GLN A 122 -11.41 -2.74 -7.34
CA GLN A 122 -12.02 -1.53 -7.88
C GLN A 122 -11.32 -1.09 -9.16
N SER A 123 -9.98 -1.03 -9.15
CA SER A 123 -9.18 -0.71 -10.34
C SER A 123 -9.39 -1.70 -11.49
N TYR A 124 -9.53 -2.99 -11.17
CA TYR A 124 -9.82 -4.03 -12.16
C TYR A 124 -11.15 -3.79 -12.88
N TRP A 125 -12.20 -3.48 -12.11
CA TRP A 125 -13.53 -3.25 -12.66
C TRP A 125 -13.65 -1.89 -13.36
N GLU A 126 -13.05 -0.83 -12.82
CA GLU A 126 -13.15 0.52 -13.34
C GLU A 126 -12.29 0.74 -14.58
N TRP A 127 -11.03 0.29 -14.54
CA TRP A 127 -10.06 0.52 -15.62
C TRP A 127 -9.92 -0.66 -16.57
N LYS A 128 -10.64 -1.76 -16.31
CA LYS A 128 -10.66 -2.98 -17.14
C LYS A 128 -9.25 -3.57 -17.31
N GLY A 129 -8.40 -3.43 -16.29
CA GLY A 129 -6.99 -3.83 -16.32
C GLY A 129 -6.61 -4.69 -15.13
N ARG A 130 -5.83 -5.75 -15.37
CA ARG A 130 -5.39 -6.71 -14.35
C ARG A 130 -4.16 -6.30 -13.55
N PHE A 131 -3.56 -5.14 -13.84
CA PHE A 131 -2.26 -4.74 -13.30
C PHE A 131 -2.25 -4.64 -11.77
N GLY A 132 -3.30 -4.09 -11.15
CA GLY A 132 -3.40 -4.01 -9.69
C GLY A 132 -3.51 -5.39 -9.04
N ILE A 133 -4.35 -6.27 -9.58
CA ILE A 133 -4.52 -7.66 -9.10
C ILE A 133 -3.21 -8.46 -9.26
N ASP A 134 -2.56 -8.36 -10.42
CA ASP A 134 -1.26 -8.99 -10.67
C ASP A 134 -0.20 -8.51 -9.68
N ALA A 135 -0.21 -7.21 -9.35
CA ALA A 135 0.72 -6.63 -8.38
C ALA A 135 0.51 -7.18 -6.98
N VAL A 136 -0.75 -7.33 -6.54
CA VAL A 136 -1.06 -7.96 -5.24
C VAL A 136 -0.54 -9.39 -5.22
N VAL A 137 -0.85 -10.19 -6.24
CA VAL A 137 -0.39 -11.59 -6.34
C VAL A 137 1.13 -11.69 -6.29
N LYS A 138 1.82 -10.91 -7.10
CA LYS A 138 3.29 -10.86 -7.10
C LYS A 138 3.84 -10.42 -5.76
N SER A 139 3.25 -9.42 -5.11
CA SER A 139 3.76 -8.87 -3.85
C SER A 139 3.58 -9.81 -2.67
N VAL A 140 2.46 -10.53 -2.58
CA VAL A 140 2.25 -11.56 -1.55
C VAL A 140 3.22 -12.71 -1.74
N ASN A 141 3.35 -13.23 -2.97
CA ASN A 141 4.28 -14.32 -3.24
C ASN A 141 5.73 -13.90 -2.99
N HIS A 142 6.12 -12.69 -3.40
CA HIS A 142 7.46 -12.15 -3.11
C HIS A 142 7.69 -11.97 -1.60
N ALA A 143 6.68 -11.51 -0.85
CA ALA A 143 6.80 -11.41 0.60
C ALA A 143 7.02 -12.78 1.26
N LEU A 144 6.42 -13.85 0.72
CA LEU A 144 6.64 -15.24 1.14
C LEU A 144 8.00 -15.78 0.68
N ASP A 145 8.46 -15.47 -0.53
CA ASP A 145 9.80 -15.88 -1.00
C ASP A 145 10.89 -15.25 -0.11
N LEU A 146 10.74 -13.97 0.27
CA LEU A 146 11.64 -13.31 1.23
C LEU A 146 11.56 -13.92 2.64
N HIS A 147 10.42 -14.50 3.00
CA HIS A 147 10.27 -15.25 4.25
C HIS A 147 11.05 -16.57 4.19
N ASP A 148 10.98 -17.30 3.08
CA ASP A 148 11.72 -18.56 2.91
C ASP A 148 13.25 -18.35 2.92
N LEU A 149 13.71 -17.13 2.62
CA LEU A 149 15.13 -16.72 2.62
C LEU A 149 15.60 -16.05 3.92
N ILE A 150 14.84 -16.15 5.02
CA ILE A 150 15.18 -15.53 6.31
C ILE A 150 16.61 -15.88 6.74
N GLY A 151 17.38 -14.85 7.09
CA GLY A 151 18.80 -14.94 7.46
C GLY A 151 19.77 -14.51 6.36
N ARG A 152 19.38 -14.61 5.08
CA ARG A 152 20.21 -14.14 3.95
C ARG A 152 19.91 -12.70 3.55
N ASN A 153 18.64 -12.33 3.54
CA ASN A 153 18.17 -11.00 3.08
C ASN A 153 17.48 -10.21 4.20
N LYS A 154 18.07 -10.23 5.40
CA LYS A 154 17.50 -9.54 6.56
C LYS A 154 17.32 -8.04 6.31
N ASN A 155 18.33 -7.38 5.76
CA ASN A 155 18.29 -5.94 5.53
C ASN A 155 17.17 -5.53 4.56
N GLU A 156 17.02 -6.26 3.45
CA GLU A 156 15.96 -6.02 2.46
C GLU A 156 14.58 -6.26 3.07
N THR A 157 14.44 -7.33 3.85
CA THR A 157 13.22 -7.63 4.59
C THR A 157 12.83 -6.51 5.55
N ASP A 158 13.77 -6.08 6.39
CA ASP A 158 13.54 -5.05 7.40
C ASP A 158 13.23 -3.69 6.74
N GLU A 159 13.94 -3.37 5.64
CA GLU A 159 13.68 -2.16 4.86
C GLU A 159 12.26 -2.15 4.29
N LEU A 160 11.79 -3.26 3.72
CA LEU A 160 10.43 -3.36 3.17
C LEU A 160 9.37 -3.22 4.26
N VAL A 161 9.59 -3.82 5.43
CA VAL A 161 8.68 -3.66 6.57
C VAL A 161 8.62 -2.20 7.01
N LEU A 162 9.77 -1.56 7.26
CA LEU A 162 9.84 -0.16 7.69
C LEU A 162 9.21 0.78 6.66
N ARG A 163 9.48 0.55 5.39
CA ARG A 163 8.87 1.30 4.28
C ARG A 163 7.36 1.12 4.27
N GLY A 164 6.87 -0.11 4.43
CA GLY A 164 5.43 -0.41 4.51
C GLY A 164 4.77 0.31 5.68
N MET A 165 5.34 0.19 6.88
CA MET A 165 4.86 0.88 8.08
C MET A 165 4.84 2.40 7.90
N ASN A 166 5.85 2.96 7.25
CA ASN A 166 5.89 4.40 7.01
C ASN A 166 4.83 4.85 6.02
N ARG A 167 4.71 4.16 4.88
CA ARG A 167 3.80 4.55 3.80
C ARG A 167 2.33 4.26 4.13
N SER A 168 2.08 3.31 5.02
CA SER A 168 0.74 3.10 5.60
C SER A 168 0.44 4.05 6.77
N GLY A 169 1.38 4.90 7.19
CA GLY A 169 1.21 5.80 8.33
C GLY A 169 1.25 5.12 9.70
N ALA A 170 1.59 3.84 9.79
CA ALA A 170 1.74 3.12 11.05
C ALA A 170 2.94 3.64 11.87
N VAL A 171 3.99 4.12 11.19
CA VAL A 171 5.14 4.80 11.82
C VAL A 171 5.44 6.10 11.08
N LYS A 172 5.53 7.20 11.83
CA LYS A 172 6.09 8.45 11.31
C LYS A 172 7.61 8.33 11.32
N LEU A 173 8.23 8.02 10.18
CA LEU A 173 9.67 7.71 10.03
C LEU A 173 10.62 8.89 10.37
N TYR A 174 10.10 10.00 10.90
CA TYR A 174 10.83 11.25 11.11
C TYR A 174 10.86 11.72 12.57
N ALA A 175 10.37 10.93 13.53
CA ALA A 175 10.57 11.23 14.94
C ALA A 175 11.91 10.63 15.39
N ILE A 176 13.02 11.38 15.23
CA ILE A 176 14.26 11.05 15.94
C ILE A 176 13.97 11.23 17.44
N PRO A 177 14.05 10.18 18.27
CA PRO A 177 13.84 10.31 19.71
C PRO A 177 14.73 11.42 20.28
N LEU A 178 14.19 12.25 21.17
CA LEU A 178 14.86 13.47 21.66
C LEU A 178 16.30 13.22 22.16
N HIS A 179 16.54 12.05 22.76
CA HIS A 179 17.84 11.63 23.29
C HIS A 179 18.84 11.13 22.24
N LEU A 180 18.42 10.95 20.99
CA LEU A 180 19.26 10.58 19.84
C LEU A 180 19.42 11.73 18.85
N GLN A 181 18.84 12.90 19.13
CA GLN A 181 19.08 14.11 18.35
C GLN A 181 20.50 14.61 18.64
N TYR A 182 21.27 14.85 17.59
CA TYR A 182 22.63 15.39 17.69
C TYR A 182 22.59 16.77 18.37
N SER A 183 23.05 16.86 19.62
CA SER A 183 23.26 18.12 20.33
C SER A 183 24.60 18.73 19.91
N GLY A 184 24.73 19.10 18.64
CA GLY A 184 25.86 19.91 18.20
C GLY A 184 25.66 21.34 18.69
N GLU A 185 26.54 21.81 19.57
CA GLU A 185 26.62 23.22 19.94
C GLU A 185 26.96 24.05 18.69
N ILE A 186 25.95 24.68 18.10
CA ILE A 186 26.17 25.83 17.22
C ILE A 186 25.87 27.07 18.07
N PRO A 187 26.87 27.93 18.36
CA PRO A 187 26.61 29.18 19.06
C PRO A 187 25.85 30.11 18.12
N GLY A 188 24.58 30.37 18.44
CA GLY A 188 23.74 31.35 17.75
C GLY A 188 22.48 30.73 17.15
N GLU A 189 21.34 30.98 17.82
CA GLU A 189 19.95 30.74 17.36
C GLU A 189 19.64 29.35 16.76
N ILE A 190 19.24 28.43 17.63
CA ILE A 190 18.56 27.19 17.22
C ILE A 190 17.13 27.56 16.81
N THR A 191 16.90 27.78 15.52
CA THR A 191 15.58 27.56 14.93
C THR A 191 15.43 26.05 14.72
N ALA A 192 14.52 25.42 15.45
CA ALA A 192 14.16 24.03 15.19
C ALA A 192 13.74 23.88 13.71
N VAL A 193 14.43 23.03 12.96
CA VAL A 193 14.09 22.75 11.56
C VAL A 193 12.92 21.79 11.54
N TYR A 194 11.71 22.34 11.54
CA TYR A 194 10.49 21.59 11.26
C TYR A 194 10.32 21.47 9.75
N PHE A 195 10.44 20.26 9.22
CA PHE A 195 9.97 19.98 7.86
C PHE A 195 8.46 19.77 7.90
N ASN A 196 7.71 20.86 7.76
CA ASN A 196 6.26 20.80 7.53
C ASN A 196 5.98 20.35 6.11
N ALA A 197 5.42 19.14 5.95
CA ALA A 197 4.79 18.74 4.71
C ALA A 197 3.45 19.47 4.56
N ARG A 198 3.50 20.65 3.93
CA ARG A 198 2.39 21.46 3.40
C ARG A 198 1.36 22.04 4.40
N GLU A 199 1.56 23.32 4.74
CA GLU A 199 0.49 24.32 4.62
C GLU A 199 0.69 25.07 3.29
N THR A 200 -0.31 24.99 2.42
CA THR A 200 -0.41 25.79 1.19
C THR A 200 -0.93 27.19 1.53
N GLN A 201 -0.08 28.21 1.35
CA GLN A 201 -0.35 29.65 1.11
C GLN A 201 -1.25 30.37 2.15
N SER A 202 -0.81 31.46 2.79
CA SER A 202 -0.56 32.74 2.11
C SER A 202 -0.12 33.86 3.09
N ARG A 203 0.61 34.83 2.51
CA ARG A 203 0.69 36.26 2.85
C ARG A 203 1.53 36.69 4.06
N VAL A 204 2.74 37.18 3.73
CA VAL A 204 3.56 38.06 4.57
C VAL A 204 2.85 39.41 4.69
N GLU A 205 2.42 39.78 5.89
CA GLU A 205 2.23 41.18 6.26
C GLU A 205 3.41 41.63 7.11
N LYS A 206 4.34 42.37 6.48
CA LYS A 206 5.23 43.27 7.20
C LYS A 206 4.45 44.54 7.50
N LYS A 207 4.43 44.99 8.75
CA LYS A 207 4.45 46.42 9.05
C LYS A 207 5.26 46.69 10.31
N SER A 208 6.43 47.30 10.07
CA SER A 208 7.19 48.09 11.04
C SER A 208 6.43 49.38 11.35
N MET A 209 6.25 49.70 12.63
CA MET A 209 7.02 50.69 13.39
C MET A 209 6.65 50.56 14.86
#